data_AF-A0A7S1WLM6-F1
#
_entry.id   AF-A0A7S1WLM6-F1
#
_cell.length_a   1.000
_cell.length_b   1.000
_cell.length_c   1.000
_cell.angle_alpha   90.00
_cell.angle_beta   90.00
_cell.angle_gamma   90.00
#
_symmetry.space_group_name_H-M   'P 1'
#
loop_
_entity.id
_entity.type
_entity.pdbx_description
1 polymer ?
#
loop_
_entity_poly.entity_id
_entity_poly.type
_entity_poly.pdbx_seq_one_letter_code
_entity_poly.pdbx_strand_id
1 'polypeptide(L)'
;DEFGAGFDESGLRPISKARPLSHAFSRGDWLKLCTSMYLTLLEAERLFKYLADREKGTVDLRVMFETLRTTVEPDVPLERFVTKAVARYDTLENAFNAFSEDLDSINDEERVLRWQGFYSLAMALNVNDRCAAELWNVLSRSNLAACRMSELKAAGASLMGFGEFDEEGEQPITKEVFLHELSLWAPDTALGELKGQLCERFGSLAEGQRALEQQLPPKENVSPRELEARIRAAGIKNCDVESALRTVASKDGHVNLDAAISTMRAIRPRSSRLPSKLSEGARSTVRNQTQPLWEQLREVQTDVRRGFKWSAGEGISRADADAAGSDAFPQGAPPKAVDRRKFTEAIHGAVKSADSTRSRSVLHHAHRQVLKLEE
;
A
#
# COMPACT_ATOMS: atom_id res chain seq x y z
N ASP A 1 -7.69 -60.06 -46.59
CA ASP A 1 -6.49 -59.95 -45.74
C ASP A 1 -5.33 -59.64 -46.68
N GLU A 2 -4.74 -58.46 -46.75
CA GLU A 2 -4.36 -57.52 -45.70
C GLU A 2 -4.70 -56.06 -46.04
N PHE A 3 -5.03 -55.29 -45.01
CA PHE A 3 -5.33 -53.87 -45.04
C PHE A 3 -4.06 -53.03 -45.22
N GLY A 4 -3.97 -52.28 -46.32
CA GLY A 4 -3.01 -51.19 -46.49
C GLY A 4 -3.54 -49.92 -45.85
N ALA A 5 -3.02 -49.58 -44.67
CA ALA A 5 -3.35 -48.36 -43.94
C ALA A 5 -2.75 -47.12 -44.60
N GLY A 6 -3.61 -46.21 -45.05
CA GLY A 6 -3.24 -44.84 -45.43
C GLY A 6 -3.00 -44.02 -44.17
N PHE A 7 -1.78 -43.51 -44.00
CA PHE A 7 -1.45 -42.52 -43.00
C PHE A 7 -1.92 -41.15 -43.49
N ASP A 8 -2.95 -40.63 -42.85
CA ASP A 8 -3.55 -39.33 -43.14
C ASP A 8 -2.72 -38.24 -42.44
N GLU A 9 -2.03 -37.43 -43.26
CA GLU A 9 -1.16 -36.32 -42.91
C GLU A 9 -2.01 -35.14 -42.39
N SER A 10 -2.62 -35.34 -41.22
CA SER A 10 -3.45 -34.34 -40.56
C SER A 10 -2.56 -33.25 -39.97
N GLY A 11 -2.53 -32.11 -40.68
CA GLY A 11 -1.78 -30.91 -40.34
C GLY A 11 -2.06 -30.39 -38.93
N LEU A 12 -1.16 -30.71 -38.01
CA LEU A 12 -1.01 -30.04 -36.73
C LEU A 12 -0.51 -28.62 -36.99
N ARG A 13 -1.43 -27.64 -37.01
CA ARG A 13 -1.05 -26.23 -37.02
C ARG A 13 -0.24 -25.93 -35.75
N PRO A 14 0.94 -25.29 -35.88
CA PRO A 14 1.78 -24.99 -34.73
C PRO A 14 0.99 -24.12 -33.75
N ILE A 15 0.87 -24.58 -32.50
CA ILE A 15 0.32 -23.81 -31.39
C ILE A 15 1.12 -22.50 -31.33
N SER A 16 0.47 -21.42 -31.75
CA SER A 16 1.07 -20.08 -31.75
C SER A 16 1.49 -19.76 -30.33
N LYS A 17 2.82 -19.74 -30.09
CA LYS A 17 3.42 -19.36 -28.82
C LYS A 17 2.81 -18.04 -28.38
N ALA A 18 2.11 -18.03 -27.26
CA ALA A 18 1.52 -16.83 -26.69
C ALA A 18 2.63 -15.77 -26.57
N ARG A 19 2.49 -14.67 -27.31
CA ARG A 19 3.46 -13.58 -27.28
C ARG A 19 3.47 -13.04 -25.85
N PRO A 20 4.64 -12.93 -25.19
CA PRO A 20 4.72 -12.32 -23.87
C PRO A 20 4.09 -10.93 -23.95
N LEU A 21 3.10 -10.67 -23.10
CA LEU A 21 2.42 -9.38 -23.04
C LEU A 21 3.47 -8.33 -22.69
N SER A 22 3.80 -7.49 -23.68
CA SER A 22 4.65 -6.33 -23.46
C SER A 22 3.98 -5.43 -22.41
N HIS A 23 4.66 -5.15 -21.31
CA HIS A 23 4.20 -4.21 -20.29
C HIS A 23 4.39 -2.75 -20.69
N ALA A 24 4.86 -2.50 -21.92
CA ALA A 24 5.05 -1.18 -22.48
C ALA A 24 3.78 -0.68 -23.18
N PHE A 25 3.27 0.46 -22.73
CA PHE A 25 2.10 1.12 -23.28
C PHE A 25 2.54 2.14 -24.32
N SER A 26 1.97 2.04 -25.52
CA SER A 26 2.05 3.12 -26.50
C SER A 26 1.37 4.37 -25.95
N ARG A 27 1.66 5.55 -26.50
CA ARG A 27 0.96 6.79 -26.12
C ARG A 27 -0.57 6.64 -26.19
N GLY A 28 -1.08 5.98 -27.23
CA GLY A 28 -2.52 5.75 -27.39
C GLY A 28 -3.10 4.86 -26.29
N ASP A 29 -2.42 3.77 -25.94
CA ASP A 29 -2.87 2.85 -24.90
C ASP A 29 -2.76 3.47 -23.52
N TRP A 30 -1.72 4.27 -23.28
CA TRP A 30 -1.55 5.05 -22.06
C TRP A 30 -2.71 6.03 -21.84
N LEU A 31 -3.07 6.82 -22.87
CA LEU A 31 -4.18 7.77 -22.76
C LEU A 31 -5.51 7.06 -22.48
N LYS A 32 -5.75 5.89 -23.08
CA LYS A 32 -6.94 5.06 -22.78
C LYS A 32 -6.94 4.62 -21.31
N LEU A 33 -5.82 4.11 -20.81
CA LEU A 33 -5.68 3.72 -19.41
C LEU A 33 -5.92 4.91 -18.47
N CYS A 34 -5.30 6.05 -18.71
CA CYS A 34 -5.50 7.25 -17.91
C CYS A 34 -6.95 7.74 -17.93
N THR A 35 -7.61 7.70 -19.09
CA THR A 35 -9.02 8.07 -19.22
C THR A 35 -9.92 7.12 -18.43
N SER A 36 -9.62 5.81 -18.40
CA SER A 36 -10.36 4.85 -17.57
C SER A 36 -10.20 5.08 -16.06
N MET A 37 -9.08 5.70 -15.66
CA MET A 37 -8.85 6.16 -14.28
C MET A 37 -9.36 7.60 -14.04
N TYR A 38 -10.12 8.18 -14.97
CA TYR A 38 -10.67 9.53 -14.88
C TYR A 38 -9.63 10.67 -14.82
N LEU A 39 -8.41 10.44 -15.30
CA LEU A 39 -7.43 11.51 -15.51
C LEU A 39 -7.85 12.34 -16.73
N THR A 40 -7.67 13.67 -16.65
CA THR A 40 -7.86 14.53 -17.82
C THR A 40 -6.78 14.22 -18.86
N LEU A 41 -7.09 14.47 -20.15
CA LEU A 41 -6.13 14.27 -21.24
C LEU A 41 -4.81 15.02 -20.98
N LEU A 42 -4.89 16.24 -20.42
CA LEU A 42 -3.72 17.06 -20.10
C LEU A 42 -2.86 16.43 -19.00
N GLU A 43 -3.46 15.88 -17.95
CA GLU A 43 -2.75 15.16 -16.88
C GLU A 43 -2.11 13.88 -17.43
N ALA A 44 -2.85 13.12 -18.23
CA ALA A 44 -2.38 11.91 -18.88
C ALA A 44 -1.15 12.17 -19.77
N GLU A 45 -1.17 13.24 -20.57
CA GLU A 45 -0.05 13.66 -21.43
C GLU A 45 1.17 14.13 -20.62
N ARG A 46 0.95 14.85 -19.52
CA ARG A 46 2.04 15.27 -18.63
C ARG A 46 2.71 14.07 -17.97
N LEU A 47 1.91 13.13 -17.47
CA LEU A 47 2.42 11.89 -16.91
C LEU A 47 3.15 11.06 -17.96
N PHE A 48 2.62 10.97 -19.19
CA PHE A 48 3.29 10.28 -20.29
C PHE A 48 4.67 10.88 -20.57
N LYS A 49 4.78 12.20 -20.67
CA LYS A 49 6.08 12.88 -20.88
C LYS A 49 7.07 12.65 -19.73
N TYR A 50 6.56 12.47 -18.52
CA TYR A 50 7.39 12.22 -17.35
C TYR A 50 7.87 10.75 -17.27
N LEU A 51 7.00 9.81 -17.65
CA LEU A 51 7.20 8.37 -17.45
C LEU A 51 7.67 7.62 -18.69
N ALA A 52 7.46 8.18 -19.89
CA ALA A 52 7.83 7.51 -21.12
C ALA A 52 9.35 7.41 -21.25
N ASP A 53 9.81 6.23 -21.64
CA ASP A 53 11.18 6.01 -22.06
C ASP A 53 11.46 6.97 -23.25
N ARG A 54 12.46 7.84 -23.10
CA ARG A 54 12.78 8.87 -24.09
C ARG A 54 13.17 8.28 -25.45
N GLU A 55 13.73 7.08 -25.46
CA GLU A 55 14.17 6.42 -26.68
C GLU A 55 13.03 5.64 -27.34
N LYS A 56 12.21 4.96 -26.53
CA LYS A 56 11.16 4.07 -27.05
C LYS A 56 9.81 4.77 -27.26
N GLY A 57 9.58 5.90 -26.60
CA GLY A 57 8.29 6.59 -26.65
C GLY A 57 7.14 5.74 -26.10
N THR A 58 7.43 4.85 -25.14
CA THR A 58 6.44 3.99 -24.48
C THR A 58 6.59 4.08 -22.97
N VAL A 59 5.52 3.80 -22.24
CA VAL A 59 5.53 3.76 -20.77
C VAL A 59 5.54 2.30 -20.31
N ASP A 60 6.60 1.87 -19.64
CA ASP A 60 6.60 0.58 -18.95
C ASP A 60 5.80 0.71 -17.65
N LEU A 61 4.71 -0.05 -17.53
CA LEU A 61 3.87 -0.02 -16.33
C LEU A 61 4.64 -0.35 -15.05
N ARG A 62 5.65 -1.22 -15.11
CA ARG A 62 6.47 -1.55 -13.92
C ARG A 62 7.23 -0.33 -13.46
N VAL A 63 7.89 0.36 -14.40
CA VAL A 63 8.64 1.60 -14.13
C VAL A 63 7.70 2.71 -13.68
N MET A 64 6.51 2.83 -14.26
CA MET A 64 5.49 3.77 -13.79
C MET A 64 5.10 3.51 -12.35
N PHE A 65 4.68 2.29 -12.00
CA PHE A 65 4.24 1.97 -10.64
C PHE A 65 5.37 2.22 -9.64
N GLU A 66 6.60 1.88 -10.01
CA GLU A 66 7.78 2.13 -9.20
C GLU A 66 8.04 3.63 -9.01
N THR A 67 7.94 4.41 -10.10
CA THR A 67 8.08 5.87 -10.06
C THR A 67 6.98 6.49 -9.19
N LEU A 68 5.73 6.03 -9.32
CA LEU A 68 4.61 6.52 -8.50
C LEU A 68 4.81 6.20 -7.01
N ARG A 69 5.32 5.00 -6.70
CA ARG A 69 5.61 4.56 -5.34
C ARG A 69 6.75 5.38 -4.72
N THR A 70 7.76 5.78 -5.50
CA THR A 70 8.91 6.56 -5.03
C THR A 70 8.68 8.07 -5.00
N THR A 71 7.86 8.61 -5.90
CA THR A 71 7.68 10.07 -6.05
C THR A 71 6.42 10.62 -5.39
N VAL A 72 5.36 9.82 -5.28
CA VAL A 72 4.04 10.30 -4.84
C VAL A 72 3.57 9.64 -3.56
N GLU A 73 4.08 8.46 -3.19
CA GLU A 73 3.77 7.90 -1.88
C GLU A 73 4.48 8.74 -0.81
N PRO A 74 3.74 9.46 0.06
CA PRO A 74 4.37 10.22 1.13
C PRO A 74 5.14 9.24 2.00
N ASP A 75 6.35 9.61 2.41
CA ASP A 75 7.19 8.85 3.35
C ASP A 75 6.29 8.16 4.37
N VAL A 76 6.26 6.83 4.36
CA VAL A 76 5.36 6.09 5.24
C VAL A 76 5.91 6.32 6.64
N PRO A 77 5.24 7.08 7.51
CA PRO A 77 5.76 7.25 8.86
C PRO A 77 5.81 5.87 9.52
N LEU A 78 6.80 5.65 10.37
CA LEU A 78 6.99 4.38 11.11
C LEU A 78 5.68 3.89 11.73
N GLU A 79 4.87 4.80 12.29
CA GLU A 79 3.55 4.47 12.84
C GLU A 79 2.63 3.78 11.81
N ARG A 80 2.60 4.30 10.57
CA ARG A 80 1.75 3.77 9.50
C ARG A 80 2.27 2.42 8.99
N PHE A 81 3.58 2.18 9.03
CA PHE A 81 4.15 0.86 8.76
C PHE A 81 3.57 -0.17 9.76
N VAL A 82 3.66 0.15 11.05
CA VAL A 82 3.17 -0.71 12.13
C VAL A 82 1.66 -0.92 12.04
N THR A 83 0.89 0.14 11.84
CA THR A 83 -0.57 0.02 11.65
C THR A 83 -0.91 -0.87 10.45
N LYS A 84 -0.20 -0.74 9.31
CA LYS A 84 -0.41 -1.60 8.15
C LYS A 84 -0.04 -3.06 8.43
N ALA A 85 1.04 -3.30 9.19
CA ALA A 85 1.48 -4.63 9.57
C ALA A 85 0.42 -5.34 10.43
N VAL A 86 -0.02 -4.67 11.51
CA VAL A 86 -1.08 -5.17 12.40
C VAL A 86 -2.38 -5.41 11.63
N ALA A 87 -2.80 -4.45 10.77
CA ALA A 87 -4.02 -4.60 9.99
C ALA A 87 -3.98 -5.75 8.98
N ARG A 88 -2.80 -6.17 8.52
CA ARG A 88 -2.65 -7.23 7.50
C ARG A 88 -2.37 -8.62 8.11
N TYR A 89 -1.67 -8.67 9.23
CA TYR A 89 -1.19 -9.91 9.86
C TYR A 89 -1.80 -10.18 11.24
N ASP A 90 -2.75 -9.34 11.67
CA ASP A 90 -3.37 -9.30 13.00
C ASP A 90 -2.42 -8.89 14.13
N THR A 91 -1.20 -9.42 14.16
CA THR A 91 -0.17 -9.07 15.15
C THR A 91 1.19 -8.84 14.49
N LEU A 92 2.06 -8.07 15.16
CA LEU A 92 3.44 -7.89 14.71
C LEU A 92 4.24 -9.19 14.76
N GLU A 93 3.92 -10.08 15.71
CA GLU A 93 4.51 -11.39 15.83
C GLU A 93 4.19 -12.27 14.62
N ASN A 94 2.93 -12.27 14.18
CA ASN A 94 2.52 -12.97 12.96
C ASN A 94 3.20 -12.38 11.72
N ALA A 95 3.35 -11.04 11.65
CA ALA A 95 4.09 -10.39 10.58
C ALA A 95 5.56 -10.83 10.57
N PHE A 96 6.22 -10.89 11.74
CA PHE A 96 7.59 -11.38 11.85
C PHE A 96 7.70 -12.84 11.39
N ASN A 97 6.88 -13.73 11.95
CA ASN A 97 6.89 -15.16 11.66
C ASN A 97 6.61 -15.49 10.18
N ALA A 98 5.88 -14.61 9.48
CA ALA A 98 5.58 -14.77 8.05
C ALA A 98 6.77 -14.48 7.12
N PHE A 99 7.78 -13.73 7.58
CA PHE A 99 8.93 -13.30 6.77
C PHE A 99 10.29 -13.60 7.41
N SER A 100 10.32 -14.16 8.61
CA SER A 100 11.53 -14.62 9.29
C SER A 100 12.04 -15.93 8.68
N GLU A 101 13.36 -16.11 8.75
CA GLU A 101 14.03 -17.36 8.39
C GLU A 101 14.46 -18.08 9.67
N ASP A 102 14.41 -19.42 9.64
CA ASP A 102 14.98 -20.24 10.70
C ASP A 102 16.52 -20.19 10.58
N LEU A 103 17.23 -19.85 11.66
CA LEU A 103 18.67 -20.08 11.72
C LEU A 103 18.91 -21.58 11.90
N ASP A 104 19.76 -22.17 11.05
CA ASP A 104 20.19 -23.58 11.14
C ASP A 104 21.07 -23.86 12.38
N SER A 105 20.84 -23.18 13.52
CA SER A 105 21.55 -23.45 14.76
C SER A 105 20.97 -24.68 15.44
N ILE A 106 21.85 -25.68 15.60
CA ILE A 106 21.62 -27.05 16.08
C ILE A 106 20.84 -27.16 17.40
N ASN A 107 20.66 -26.09 18.18
CA ASN A 107 20.12 -26.17 19.55
C ASN A 107 19.04 -25.15 19.93
N ASP A 108 18.67 -24.19 19.08
CA ASP A 108 17.55 -23.29 19.37
C ASP A 108 16.94 -22.78 18.05
N GLU A 109 15.60 -22.87 17.93
CA GLU A 109 14.81 -22.35 16.80
C GLU A 109 14.74 -20.82 16.87
N GLU A 110 15.90 -20.14 16.89
CA GLU A 110 15.92 -18.69 16.88
C GLU A 110 15.61 -18.19 15.46
N ARG A 111 14.38 -17.73 15.28
CA ARG A 111 13.94 -17.09 14.05
C ARG A 111 14.49 -15.69 13.97
N VAL A 112 15.09 -15.37 12.84
CA VAL A 112 15.59 -14.03 12.55
C VAL A 112 15.00 -13.46 11.29
N LEU A 113 14.83 -12.14 11.30
CA LEU A 113 14.45 -11.37 10.13
C LEU A 113 15.70 -10.78 9.50
N ARG A 114 16.03 -11.23 8.29
CA ARG A 114 17.07 -10.61 7.45
C ARG A 114 16.49 -9.47 6.62
N TRP A 115 17.35 -8.66 6.00
CA TRP A 115 16.94 -7.58 5.12
C TRP A 115 15.97 -8.07 4.03
N GLN A 116 16.25 -9.21 3.40
CA GLN A 116 15.39 -9.77 2.36
C GLN A 116 13.96 -10.10 2.87
N GLY A 117 13.86 -10.65 4.09
CA GLY A 117 12.58 -10.92 4.75
C GLY A 117 11.85 -9.61 5.09
N PHE A 118 12.54 -8.65 5.70
CA PHE A 118 11.98 -7.35 6.03
C PHE A 118 11.53 -6.56 4.79
N TYR A 119 12.33 -6.58 3.73
CA TYR A 119 12.01 -5.96 2.46
C TYR A 119 10.75 -6.59 1.85
N SER A 120 10.63 -7.92 1.90
CA SER A 120 9.43 -8.63 1.46
C SER A 120 8.18 -8.23 2.27
N LEU A 121 8.31 -8.06 3.59
CA LEU A 121 7.27 -7.51 4.45
C LEU A 121 6.92 -6.08 4.03
N ALA A 122 7.90 -5.20 3.84
CA ALA A 122 7.70 -3.82 3.43
C ALA A 122 6.97 -3.72 2.09
N MET A 123 7.34 -4.55 1.11
CA MET A 123 6.65 -4.67 -0.17
C MET A 123 5.21 -5.15 -0.01
N ALA A 124 4.96 -6.14 0.85
CA ALA A 124 3.62 -6.60 1.17
C ALA A 124 2.77 -5.48 1.82
N LEU A 125 3.39 -4.59 2.58
CA LEU A 125 2.73 -3.43 3.18
C LEU A 125 2.66 -2.21 2.24
N ASN A 126 3.12 -2.32 0.99
CA ASN A 126 3.24 -1.21 0.05
C ASN A 126 4.02 -0.06 0.68
N VAL A 127 5.26 -0.34 1.03
CA VAL A 127 6.24 0.64 1.50
C VAL A 127 7.26 0.77 0.39
N ASN A 128 7.67 2.00 0.07
CA ASN A 128 8.65 2.22 -1.00
C ASN A 128 10.06 1.71 -0.61
N ASP A 129 10.95 1.41 -1.56
CA ASP A 129 12.26 0.78 -1.26
C ASP A 129 13.13 1.67 -0.38
N ARG A 130 13.08 2.97 -0.64
CA ARG A 130 13.81 3.97 0.15
C ARG A 130 13.35 3.96 1.60
N CYS A 131 12.03 4.02 1.83
CA CYS A 131 11.46 3.93 3.17
C CYS A 131 11.76 2.59 3.81
N ALA A 132 11.70 1.47 3.07
CA ALA A 132 12.08 0.17 3.61
C ALA A 132 13.54 0.17 4.10
N ALA A 133 14.46 0.72 3.29
CA ALA A 133 15.87 0.81 3.68
C ALA A 133 16.07 1.73 4.90
N GLU A 134 15.38 2.87 4.95
CA GLU A 134 15.41 3.78 6.10
C GLU A 134 14.87 3.10 7.37
N LEU A 135 13.74 2.39 7.29
CA LEU A 135 13.15 1.64 8.39
C LEU A 135 14.08 0.54 8.91
N TRP A 136 14.68 -0.22 7.99
CA TRP A 136 15.65 -1.26 8.33
C TRP A 136 16.87 -0.69 9.03
N ASN A 137 17.43 0.41 8.50
CA ASN A 137 18.56 1.08 9.13
C ASN A 137 18.26 1.53 10.57
N VAL A 138 17.03 1.97 10.86
CA VAL A 138 16.61 2.29 12.23
C VAL A 138 16.58 1.02 13.08
N LEU A 139 15.93 -0.04 12.62
CA LEU A 139 15.82 -1.30 13.37
C LEU A 139 17.19 -1.96 13.62
N SER A 140 18.07 -2.01 12.61
CA SER A 140 19.42 -2.57 12.74
C SER A 140 20.29 -1.78 13.71
N ARG A 141 20.16 -0.45 13.76
CA ARG A 141 20.86 0.38 14.75
C ARG A 141 20.36 0.12 16.17
N SER A 142 19.07 -0.05 16.35
CA SER A 142 18.49 -0.44 17.65
C SER A 142 18.95 -1.84 18.07
N ASN A 143 19.03 -2.79 17.14
CA ASN A 143 19.55 -4.13 17.38
C ASN A 143 21.00 -4.11 17.88
N LEU A 144 21.87 -3.35 17.20
CA LEU A 144 23.25 -3.13 17.62
C LEU A 144 23.35 -2.57 19.04
N ALA A 145 22.47 -1.63 19.41
CA ALA A 145 22.44 -1.07 20.75
C ALA A 145 21.99 -2.12 21.79
N ALA A 146 20.99 -2.94 21.46
CA ALA A 146 20.51 -4.01 22.33
C ALA A 146 21.58 -5.10 22.57
N CYS A 147 22.27 -5.57 21.52
CA CYS A 147 23.36 -6.53 21.63
C CYS A 147 24.49 -6.01 22.54
N ARG A 148 24.92 -4.76 22.34
CA ARG A 148 25.97 -4.14 23.17
C ARG A 148 25.58 -4.07 24.65
N MET A 149 24.32 -3.79 24.96
CA MET A 149 23.84 -3.76 26.36
C MET A 149 23.82 -5.15 27.00
N SER A 150 23.48 -6.19 26.24
CA SER A 150 23.52 -7.58 26.72
C SER A 150 24.96 -8.06 26.92
N GLU A 151 25.85 -7.75 25.99
CA GLU A 151 27.28 -8.05 26.10
C GLU A 151 27.93 -7.34 27.29
N LEU A 152 27.65 -6.05 27.53
CA LEU A 152 28.17 -5.33 28.69
C LEU A 152 27.72 -5.95 30.03
N LYS A 153 26.52 -6.53 30.09
CA LYS A 153 26.04 -7.26 31.26
C LYS A 153 26.73 -8.62 31.42
N ALA A 154 27.06 -9.29 30.32
CA ALA A 154 27.75 -10.58 30.33
C ALA A 154 29.28 -10.45 30.53
N ALA A 155 29.88 -9.39 29.98
CA ALA A 155 31.32 -9.15 29.93
C ALA A 155 31.92 -8.57 31.23
N GLY A 156 31.15 -8.57 32.34
CA GLY A 156 31.70 -8.39 33.68
C GLY A 156 32.73 -9.45 34.11
N ALA A 157 33.13 -10.38 33.22
CA ALA A 157 34.04 -11.48 33.52
C ALA A 157 35.21 -11.72 32.54
N SER A 158 35.33 -11.07 31.38
CA SER A 158 36.56 -11.17 30.56
C SER A 158 36.59 -10.17 29.42
N LEU A 159 37.55 -9.26 29.49
CA LEU A 159 37.73 -8.16 28.57
C LEU A 159 39.08 -8.33 27.85
N MET A 160 39.19 -9.26 26.91
CA MET A 160 40.26 -9.28 25.89
C MET A 160 39.82 -10.10 24.68
N GLY A 161 39.61 -9.44 23.54
CA GLY A 161 39.44 -10.12 22.25
C GLY A 161 38.25 -9.64 21.41
N PHE A 162 38.07 -8.33 21.24
CA PHE A 162 37.20 -7.84 20.16
C PHE A 162 37.96 -7.96 18.84
N GLY A 163 37.70 -9.05 18.13
CA GLY A 163 38.03 -9.16 16.71
C GLY A 163 37.27 -8.09 15.93
N GLU A 164 37.99 -7.45 15.03
CA GLU A 164 37.50 -6.55 13.99
C GLU A 164 36.37 -7.28 13.24
N PHE A 165 35.11 -6.90 13.52
CA PHE A 165 33.95 -7.46 12.84
C PHE A 165 33.94 -6.94 11.40
N ASP A 166 34.04 -7.86 10.44
CA ASP A 166 33.95 -7.56 9.01
C ASP A 166 32.72 -6.68 8.70
N GLU A 167 32.98 -5.55 8.06
CA GLU A 167 32.16 -4.34 8.03
C GLU A 167 30.92 -4.40 7.10
N GLU A 168 30.55 -5.56 6.56
CA GLU A 168 29.50 -5.65 5.51
C GLU A 168 28.42 -6.73 5.72
N GLY A 169 28.45 -7.47 6.82
CA GLY A 169 27.40 -8.43 7.14
C GLY A 169 26.13 -7.73 7.65
N GLU A 170 25.06 -7.69 6.84
CA GLU A 170 23.74 -7.25 7.31
C GLU A 170 23.31 -8.06 8.55
N GLN A 171 23.27 -7.39 9.70
CA GLN A 171 22.94 -8.09 10.95
C GLN A 171 21.47 -8.54 10.96
N PRO A 172 21.20 -9.82 11.25
CA PRO A 172 19.84 -10.32 11.40
C PRO A 172 19.16 -9.67 12.62
N ILE A 173 17.87 -9.40 12.51
CA ILE A 173 17.05 -8.81 13.58
C ILE A 173 16.27 -9.92 14.27
N THR A 174 16.42 -10.04 15.58
CA THR A 174 15.66 -11.01 16.36
C THR A 174 14.20 -10.56 16.53
N LYS A 175 13.34 -11.52 16.88
CA LYS A 175 11.92 -11.26 17.10
C LYS A 175 11.68 -10.22 18.18
N GLU A 176 12.42 -10.30 19.28
CA GLU A 176 12.27 -9.43 20.44
C GLU A 176 12.59 -7.98 20.07
N VAL A 177 13.66 -7.75 19.31
CA VAL A 177 14.05 -6.41 18.85
C VAL A 177 13.02 -5.87 17.87
N PHE A 178 12.58 -6.70 16.91
CA PHE A 178 11.54 -6.30 15.98
C PHE A 178 10.25 -5.87 16.68
N LEU A 179 9.74 -6.69 17.62
CA LEU A 179 8.53 -6.39 18.37
C LEU A 179 8.70 -5.17 19.27
N HIS A 180 9.82 -5.07 19.99
CA HIS A 180 10.11 -3.94 20.85
C HIS A 180 10.12 -2.63 20.08
N GLU A 181 10.92 -2.53 19.02
CA GLU A 181 11.07 -1.28 18.26
C GLU A 181 9.77 -0.87 17.56
N LEU A 182 9.07 -1.82 16.91
CA LEU A 182 7.81 -1.50 16.25
C LEU A 182 6.71 -1.10 17.25
N SER A 183 6.70 -1.69 18.46
CA SER A 183 5.72 -1.32 19.49
C SER A 183 5.86 0.13 19.95
N LEU A 184 7.10 0.66 19.98
CA LEU A 184 7.38 2.05 20.34
C LEU A 184 6.85 3.05 19.31
N TRP A 185 6.66 2.61 18.07
CA TRP A 185 6.26 3.49 16.96
C TRP A 185 4.75 3.55 16.75
N ALA A 186 3.94 2.80 17.48
CA ALA A 186 2.49 2.89 17.36
C ALA A 186 1.74 2.74 18.69
N PRO A 187 2.11 3.53 19.74
CA PRO A 187 1.46 3.44 21.04
C PRO A 187 -0.05 3.71 20.96
N ASP A 188 -0.45 4.66 20.10
CA ASP A 188 -1.85 4.99 19.84
C ASP A 188 -2.62 3.86 19.12
N THR A 189 -1.92 3.03 18.34
CA THR A 189 -2.55 1.90 17.64
C THR A 189 -2.89 0.80 18.63
N ALA A 190 -1.97 0.44 19.52
CA ALA A 190 -2.22 -0.53 20.59
C ALA A 190 -3.35 -0.05 21.52
N LEU A 191 -3.34 1.23 21.92
CA LEU A 191 -4.40 1.80 22.74
C LEU A 191 -5.75 1.88 22.00
N GLY A 192 -5.72 2.15 20.70
CA GLY A 192 -6.89 2.14 19.82
C GLY A 192 -7.50 0.75 19.64
N GLU A 193 -6.66 -0.28 19.52
CA GLU A 193 -7.09 -1.68 19.42
C GLU A 193 -7.72 -2.16 20.72
N LEU A 194 -7.08 -1.87 21.86
CA LEU A 194 -7.62 -2.17 23.19
C LEU A 194 -9.00 -1.52 23.38
N LYS A 195 -9.13 -0.25 22.99
CA LYS A 195 -10.43 0.45 23.00
C LYS A 195 -11.47 -0.26 22.13
N GLY A 196 -11.07 -0.68 20.93
CA GLY A 196 -11.92 -1.43 20.00
C GLY A 196 -12.47 -2.70 20.64
N GLN A 197 -11.59 -3.51 21.22
CA GLN A 197 -11.98 -4.77 21.87
C GLN A 197 -12.84 -4.55 23.13
N LEU A 198 -12.55 -3.53 23.93
CA LEU A 198 -13.40 -3.19 25.09
C LEU A 198 -14.81 -2.81 24.63
N CYS A 199 -14.93 -1.99 23.58
CA CYS A 199 -16.24 -1.65 23.01
C CYS A 199 -16.95 -2.87 22.41
N GLU A 200 -16.22 -3.76 21.73
CA GLU A 200 -16.80 -4.98 21.14
C GLU A 200 -17.32 -5.94 22.22
N ARG A 201 -16.56 -6.14 23.31
CA ARG A 201 -16.93 -7.10 24.37
C ARG A 201 -18.00 -6.56 25.31
N PHE A 202 -17.97 -5.26 25.63
CA PHE A 202 -18.86 -4.67 26.63
C PHE A 202 -19.95 -3.78 26.05
N GLY A 203 -19.99 -3.55 24.74
CA GLY A 203 -20.91 -2.64 24.06
C GLY A 203 -20.44 -1.18 24.06
N SER A 204 -19.80 -0.73 25.14
CA SER A 204 -19.21 0.61 25.23
C SER A 204 -18.00 0.65 26.16
N LEU A 205 -17.15 1.66 25.96
CA LEU A 205 -15.98 1.88 26.83
C LEU A 205 -16.40 2.19 28.28
N ALA A 206 -17.58 2.77 28.50
CA ALA A 206 -18.10 3.06 29.84
C ALA A 206 -18.59 1.78 30.55
N GLU A 207 -19.11 0.80 29.81
CA GLU A 207 -19.46 -0.51 30.36
C GLU A 207 -18.21 -1.35 30.60
N GLY A 208 -17.23 -1.30 29.70
CA GLY A 208 -15.93 -1.94 29.91
C GLY A 208 -15.20 -1.40 31.14
N GLN A 209 -15.23 -0.08 31.36
CA GLN A 209 -14.73 0.54 32.59
C GLN A 209 -15.44 -0.03 33.83
N ARG A 210 -16.78 0.00 33.88
CA ARG A 210 -17.56 -0.53 35.01
C ARG A 210 -17.30 -2.01 35.28
N ALA A 211 -17.15 -2.82 34.23
CA ALA A 211 -16.85 -4.24 34.36
C ALA A 211 -15.45 -4.49 34.93
N LEU A 212 -14.44 -3.72 34.50
CA LEU A 212 -13.09 -3.81 35.02
C LEU A 212 -13.00 -3.30 36.47
N GLU A 213 -13.70 -2.21 36.80
CA GLU A 213 -13.77 -1.68 38.17
C GLU A 213 -14.35 -2.69 39.16
N GLN A 214 -15.32 -3.52 38.75
CA GLN A 214 -15.87 -4.58 39.62
C GLN A 214 -14.85 -5.67 39.95
N GLN A 215 -13.81 -5.83 39.14
CA GLN A 215 -12.75 -6.83 39.35
C GLN A 215 -11.51 -6.26 40.03
N LEU A 216 -11.44 -4.93 40.18
CA LEU A 216 -10.29 -4.21 40.73
C LEU A 216 -10.61 -3.67 42.13
N PRO A 217 -9.61 -3.60 43.02
CA PRO A 217 -9.77 -2.92 44.29
C PRO A 217 -10.11 -1.43 44.07
N PRO A 218 -10.97 -0.82 44.88
CA PRO A 218 -11.41 0.56 44.68
C PRO A 218 -10.23 1.55 44.74
N LYS A 219 -10.05 2.34 43.67
CA LYS A 219 -9.17 3.54 43.60
C LYS A 219 -7.67 3.31 43.79
N GLU A 220 -7.16 2.10 43.56
CA GLU A 220 -5.73 1.85 43.66
C GLU A 220 -5.02 1.93 42.31
N ASN A 221 -3.79 2.44 42.33
CA ASN A 221 -2.90 2.44 41.18
C ASN A 221 -2.45 1.01 40.91
N VAL A 222 -2.99 0.39 39.85
CA VAL A 222 -2.76 -1.02 39.54
C VAL A 222 -1.46 -1.17 38.78
N SER A 223 -0.72 -2.25 39.04
CA SER A 223 0.44 -2.58 38.20
C SER A 223 -0.02 -2.93 36.77
N PRO A 224 0.75 -2.60 35.72
CA PRO A 224 0.37 -2.93 34.34
C PRO A 224 0.06 -4.42 34.14
N ARG A 225 0.84 -5.30 34.78
CA ARG A 225 0.67 -6.76 34.71
C ARG A 225 -0.62 -7.24 35.35
N GLU A 226 -1.01 -6.67 36.49
CA GLU A 226 -2.26 -7.02 37.14
C GLU A 226 -3.46 -6.53 36.32
N LEU A 227 -3.42 -5.30 35.82
CA LEU A 227 -4.48 -4.78 34.95
C LEU A 227 -4.60 -5.59 33.66
N GLU A 228 -3.47 -5.98 33.05
CA GLU A 228 -3.46 -6.90 31.92
C GLU A 228 -4.15 -8.23 32.27
N ALA A 229 -3.76 -8.88 33.37
CA ALA A 229 -4.36 -10.15 33.78
C ALA A 229 -5.88 -10.04 33.94
N ARG A 230 -6.39 -8.93 34.46
CA ARG A 230 -7.84 -8.65 34.56
C ARG A 230 -8.50 -8.43 33.21
N ILE A 231 -7.88 -7.65 32.32
CA ILE A 231 -8.37 -7.43 30.95
C ILE A 231 -8.44 -8.76 30.19
N ARG A 232 -7.43 -9.64 30.34
CA ARG A 232 -7.42 -10.99 29.78
C ARG A 232 -8.50 -11.88 30.39
N ALA A 233 -8.68 -11.85 31.71
CA ALA A 233 -9.72 -12.59 32.42
C ALA A 233 -11.13 -12.15 31.99
N ALA A 234 -11.29 -10.88 31.61
CA ALA A 234 -12.53 -10.33 31.06
C ALA A 234 -12.77 -10.73 29.59
N GLY A 235 -11.86 -11.52 28.99
CA GLY A 235 -12.02 -12.14 27.68
C GLY A 235 -11.55 -11.29 26.50
N ILE A 236 -10.73 -10.27 26.74
CA ILE A 236 -10.02 -9.50 25.71
C ILE A 236 -8.79 -10.31 25.29
N LYS A 237 -8.74 -10.75 24.03
CA LYS A 237 -7.72 -11.66 23.50
C LYS A 237 -7.05 -11.02 22.29
N ASN A 238 -5.81 -11.39 21.97
CA ASN A 238 -5.09 -10.94 20.76
C ASN A 238 -4.70 -9.44 20.70
N CYS A 239 -5.02 -8.63 21.71
CA CYS A 239 -4.47 -7.27 21.84
C CYS A 239 -3.14 -7.29 22.61
N ASP A 240 -2.18 -6.44 22.24
CA ASP A 240 -0.99 -6.15 23.05
C ASP A 240 -1.35 -5.18 24.18
N VAL A 241 -1.90 -5.74 25.26
CA VAL A 241 -2.36 -4.97 26.43
C VAL A 241 -1.19 -4.33 27.13
N GLU A 242 -0.04 -5.00 27.23
CA GLU A 242 1.13 -4.44 27.92
C GLU A 242 1.62 -3.16 27.26
N SER A 243 1.77 -3.15 25.93
CA SER A 243 2.17 -1.96 25.18
C SER A 243 1.15 -0.82 25.29
N ALA A 244 -0.14 -1.14 25.18
CA ALA A 244 -1.21 -0.17 25.38
C ALA A 244 -1.16 0.44 26.80
N LEU A 245 -0.93 -0.38 27.82
CA LEU A 245 -0.84 0.07 29.21
C LEU A 245 0.43 0.88 29.50
N ARG A 246 1.58 0.55 28.88
CA ARG A 246 2.80 1.37 28.97
C ARG A 246 2.59 2.78 28.44
N THR A 247 1.76 2.94 27.42
CA THR A 247 1.42 4.26 26.84
C THR A 247 0.68 5.17 27.82
N VAL A 248 -0.11 4.59 28.72
CA VAL A 248 -0.92 5.30 29.72
C VAL A 248 -0.36 5.21 31.14
N ALA A 249 0.76 4.52 31.31
CA ALA A 249 1.41 4.39 32.60
C ALA A 249 1.95 5.75 33.07
N SER A 250 1.80 6.01 34.36
CA SER A 250 2.45 7.14 35.03
C SER A 250 3.97 6.97 35.02
N LYS A 251 4.69 8.04 35.38
CA LYS A 251 6.17 7.99 35.52
C LYS A 251 6.64 6.94 36.53
N ASP A 252 5.77 6.58 37.48
CA ASP A 252 6.04 5.57 38.50
C ASP A 252 5.75 4.14 38.00
N GLY A 253 5.39 3.96 36.73
CA GLY A 253 5.09 2.66 36.12
C GLY A 253 3.71 2.09 36.47
N HIS A 254 2.93 2.78 37.30
CA HIS A 254 1.56 2.39 37.64
C HIS A 254 0.54 2.90 36.62
N VAL A 255 -0.55 2.17 36.46
CA VAL A 255 -1.66 2.55 35.59
C VAL A 255 -2.91 2.83 36.43
N ASN A 256 -3.51 3.99 36.19
CA ASN A 256 -4.84 4.32 36.69
C ASN A 256 -5.87 4.00 35.60
N LEU A 257 -6.87 3.16 35.91
CA LEU A 257 -7.89 2.74 34.95
C LEU A 257 -8.67 3.94 34.39
N ASP A 258 -9.05 4.91 35.21
CA ASP A 258 -9.75 6.12 34.76
C ASP A 258 -8.90 6.94 33.80
N ALA A 259 -7.60 7.07 34.08
CA ALA A 259 -6.67 7.74 33.20
C ALA A 259 -6.52 7.00 31.87
N ALA A 260 -6.35 5.68 31.89
CA ALA A 260 -6.27 4.84 30.70
C ALA A 260 -7.52 4.96 29.82
N ILE A 261 -8.71 4.88 30.43
CA ILE A 261 -10.00 5.04 29.74
C ILE A 261 -10.15 6.46 29.21
N SER A 262 -9.72 7.48 29.95
CA SER A 262 -9.75 8.87 29.49
C SER A 262 -8.84 9.10 28.29
N THR A 263 -7.64 8.51 28.29
CA THR A 263 -6.73 8.54 27.13
C THR A 263 -7.35 7.81 25.94
N MET A 264 -7.94 6.62 26.14
CA MET A 264 -8.69 5.92 25.09
C MET A 264 -9.85 6.76 24.53
N ARG A 265 -10.58 7.51 25.37
CA ARG A 265 -11.62 8.46 24.90
C ARG A 265 -11.02 9.59 24.09
N ALA A 266 -9.88 10.13 24.52
CA ALA A 266 -9.16 11.20 23.84
C ALA A 266 -8.57 10.76 22.49
N ILE A 267 -8.22 9.48 22.35
CA ILE A 267 -7.92 8.88 21.04
C ILE A 267 -9.19 8.92 20.20
N ARG A 268 -9.27 9.96 19.38
CA ARG A 268 -10.30 10.07 18.35
C ARG A 268 -10.08 8.92 17.38
N PRO A 269 -11.12 8.10 17.11
CA PRO A 269 -11.03 7.12 16.04
C PRO A 269 -10.64 7.87 14.76
N ARG A 270 -9.44 7.61 14.23
CA ARG A 270 -8.98 8.19 12.95
C ARG A 270 -9.86 7.73 11.76
N SER A 271 -10.94 6.99 12.02
CA SER A 271 -11.71 6.22 11.05
C SER A 271 -13.06 6.82 10.60
N SER A 272 -13.54 8.01 11.03
CA SER A 272 -14.77 8.49 10.37
C SER A 272 -15.14 9.97 10.19
N ARG A 273 -14.69 10.99 10.95
CA ARG A 273 -15.14 12.39 10.65
C ARG A 273 -14.14 13.50 10.94
N LEU A 274 -13.75 14.17 9.84
CA LEU A 274 -13.23 15.55 9.65
C LEU A 274 -11.92 15.93 10.38
N PRO A 275 -10.83 16.23 9.62
CA PRO A 275 -9.54 16.60 10.17
C PRO A 275 -9.47 18.07 10.63
N SER A 276 -8.71 18.29 11.71
CA SER A 276 -8.41 19.60 12.29
C SER A 276 -7.60 20.47 11.32
N LYS A 277 -8.05 21.72 11.22
CA LYS A 277 -7.64 22.73 10.23
C LYS A 277 -6.27 23.31 10.59
N LEU A 278 -5.25 23.06 9.76
CA LEU A 278 -4.52 24.12 9.02
C LEU A 278 -3.26 23.62 8.31
N SER A 279 -2.50 22.65 8.86
CA SER A 279 -1.32 22.09 8.16
C SER A 279 -1.58 20.74 7.49
N GLU A 280 -2.49 19.94 8.05
CA GLU A 280 -2.83 18.61 7.55
C GLU A 280 -3.88 18.64 6.41
N GLY A 281 -4.58 19.77 6.25
CA GLY A 281 -5.67 19.94 5.29
C GLY A 281 -5.23 19.79 3.84
N ALA A 282 -4.09 20.36 3.44
CA ALA A 282 -3.61 20.27 2.06
C ALA A 282 -3.17 18.83 1.72
N ARG A 283 -2.38 18.20 2.61
CA ARG A 283 -1.90 16.82 2.42
C ARG A 283 -3.03 15.79 2.51
N SER A 284 -3.95 15.94 3.46
CA SER A 284 -5.13 15.08 3.59
C SER A 284 -6.11 15.26 2.44
N THR A 285 -6.28 16.47 1.91
CA THR A 285 -7.17 16.70 0.76
C THR A 285 -6.61 16.06 -0.50
N VAL A 286 -5.32 16.27 -0.78
CA VAL A 286 -4.66 15.59 -1.91
C VAL A 286 -4.72 14.07 -1.72
N ARG A 287 -4.43 13.56 -0.52
CA ARG A 287 -4.53 12.13 -0.20
C ARG A 287 -5.94 11.58 -0.40
N ASN A 288 -6.97 12.23 0.14
CA ASN A 288 -8.35 11.73 0.06
C ASN A 288 -8.92 11.84 -1.36
N GLN A 289 -8.52 12.87 -2.12
CA GLN A 289 -8.89 13.01 -3.52
C GLN A 289 -8.16 11.99 -4.40
N THR A 290 -6.92 11.63 -4.07
CA THR A 290 -6.12 10.67 -4.84
C THR A 290 -6.28 9.22 -4.37
N GLN A 291 -6.79 8.96 -3.17
CA GLN A 291 -6.98 7.62 -2.63
C GLN A 291 -7.82 6.69 -3.53
N PRO A 292 -8.98 7.09 -4.09
CA PRO A 292 -9.71 6.23 -5.02
C PRO A 292 -8.92 5.95 -6.31
N LEU A 293 -8.13 6.91 -6.79
CA LEU A 293 -7.20 6.70 -7.91
C LEU A 293 -6.11 5.68 -7.55
N TRP A 294 -5.58 5.73 -6.33
CA TRP A 294 -4.61 4.75 -5.83
C TRP A 294 -5.20 3.35 -5.63
N GLU A 295 -6.48 3.25 -5.28
CA GLU A 295 -7.20 1.98 -5.20
C GLU A 295 -7.38 1.37 -6.59
N GLN A 296 -7.80 2.17 -7.58
CA GLN A 296 -7.91 1.75 -8.99
C GLN A 296 -6.56 1.33 -9.57
N LEU A 297 -5.49 2.11 -9.32
CA LEU A 297 -4.13 1.76 -9.73
C LEU A 297 -3.67 0.43 -9.12
N ARG A 298 -4.03 0.13 -7.87
CA ARG A 298 -3.73 -1.15 -7.21
C ARG A 298 -4.49 -2.33 -7.81
N GLU A 299 -5.74 -2.13 -8.21
CA GLU A 299 -6.50 -3.15 -8.95
C GLU A 299 -5.82 -3.46 -10.29
N VAL A 300 -5.48 -2.42 -11.08
CA VAL A 300 -4.75 -2.58 -12.34
C VAL A 300 -3.40 -3.28 -12.13
N GLN A 301 -2.66 -2.94 -11.08
CA GLN A 301 -1.39 -3.59 -10.76
C GLN A 301 -1.59 -5.08 -10.43
N THR A 302 -2.63 -5.41 -9.67
CA THR A 302 -2.98 -6.79 -9.31
C THR A 302 -3.35 -7.60 -10.55
N ASP A 303 -4.10 -6.99 -11.45
CA ASP A 303 -4.52 -7.59 -12.71
C ASP A 303 -3.35 -7.82 -13.68
N VAL A 304 -2.41 -6.87 -13.76
CA VAL A 304 -1.15 -7.03 -14.52
C VAL A 304 -0.32 -8.18 -13.92
N ARG A 305 -0.20 -8.25 -12.58
CA ARG A 305 0.54 -9.33 -11.89
C ARG A 305 -0.10 -10.70 -12.07
N ARG A 306 -1.43 -10.78 -12.12
CA ARG A 306 -2.17 -12.03 -12.38
C ARG A 306 -2.01 -12.55 -13.81
N GLY A 307 -1.41 -11.75 -14.70
CA GLY A 307 -1.32 -12.06 -16.12
C GLY A 307 -2.70 -11.94 -16.73
N PHE A 308 -3.02 -10.75 -17.22
CA PHE A 308 -4.30 -10.41 -17.86
C PHE A 308 -4.60 -11.41 -19.01
N LYS A 309 -5.27 -12.51 -18.70
CA LYS A 309 -5.89 -13.40 -19.69
C LYS A 309 -7.11 -12.66 -20.21
N TRP A 310 -6.89 -11.75 -21.16
CA TRP A 310 -7.99 -11.36 -22.03
C TRP A 310 -8.49 -12.66 -22.66
N SER A 311 -9.74 -13.02 -22.37
CA SER A 311 -10.41 -14.13 -23.03
C SER A 311 -10.32 -13.85 -24.52
N ALA A 312 -9.39 -14.51 -25.22
CA ALA A 312 -9.23 -14.44 -26.67
C ALA A 312 -10.38 -15.19 -27.35
N GLY A 313 -11.62 -14.85 -26.99
CA GLY A 313 -12.80 -15.65 -27.21
C GLY A 313 -14.05 -14.79 -27.29
N GLU A 314 -14.07 -13.89 -28.26
CA GLU A 314 -15.26 -13.68 -29.09
C GLU A 314 -14.79 -13.12 -30.43
N GLY A 315 -14.59 -14.03 -31.37
CA GLY A 315 -14.25 -13.71 -32.74
C GLY A 315 -15.41 -12.94 -33.37
N ILE A 316 -15.26 -11.63 -33.47
CA ILE A 316 -15.95 -10.89 -34.53
C ILE A 316 -15.26 -11.32 -35.83
N SER A 317 -15.91 -12.24 -36.54
CA SER A 317 -15.51 -12.74 -37.85
C SER A 317 -15.17 -11.57 -38.76
N ARG A 318 -13.88 -11.46 -39.08
CA ARG A 318 -13.32 -10.50 -40.01
C ARG A 318 -13.35 -11.13 -41.41
N ALA A 319 -14.55 -11.27 -41.95
CA ALA A 319 -14.77 -11.39 -43.39
C ALA A 319 -15.48 -10.09 -43.81
N ASP A 320 -15.10 -9.51 -44.95
CA ASP A 320 -15.60 -8.24 -45.53
C ASP A 320 -14.80 -6.95 -45.25
N ALA A 321 -13.48 -7.03 -45.09
CA ALA A 321 -12.61 -5.83 -45.09
C ALA A 321 -11.53 -5.82 -46.17
N ASP A 322 -11.67 -6.63 -47.23
CA ASP A 322 -10.83 -6.55 -48.43
C ASP A 322 -11.52 -5.68 -49.51
N ALA A 323 -11.63 -4.38 -49.25
CA ALA A 323 -11.96 -3.37 -50.27
C ALA A 323 -11.79 -1.94 -49.72
N ALA A 324 -10.59 -1.54 -49.30
CA ALA A 324 -10.26 -0.11 -49.19
C ALA A 324 -8.76 0.10 -49.36
N GLY A 325 -8.42 0.90 -50.38
CA GLY A 325 -7.08 1.17 -50.83
C GLY A 325 -6.16 1.80 -49.78
N SER A 326 -4.89 1.48 -49.97
CA SER A 326 -3.74 2.08 -49.31
C SER A 326 -3.66 3.58 -49.64
N ASP A 327 -4.15 4.44 -48.76
CA ASP A 327 -3.78 5.86 -48.74
C ASP A 327 -2.82 6.14 -47.58
N ALA A 328 -1.68 6.70 -47.94
CA ALA A 328 -0.61 7.10 -47.05
C ALA A 328 -1.10 8.13 -46.02
N PHE A 329 -0.77 7.91 -44.74
CA PHE A 329 -0.96 8.89 -43.67
C PHE A 329 -0.04 10.11 -43.90
N PRO A 330 -0.57 11.32 -44.11
CA PRO A 330 0.24 12.52 -44.13
C PRO A 330 0.55 12.95 -42.69
N GLN A 331 1.83 13.18 -42.42
CA GLN A 331 2.31 13.86 -41.22
C GLN A 331 1.68 15.26 -41.10
N GLY A 332 1.04 15.50 -39.95
CA GLY A 332 1.01 16.78 -39.23
C GLY A 332 0.85 18.06 -40.04
N ALA A 333 -0.29 18.24 -40.73
CA ALA A 333 -0.78 19.57 -41.05
C ALA A 333 -1.73 20.04 -39.93
N PRO A 334 -1.65 21.30 -39.47
CA PRO A 334 -2.60 21.84 -38.51
C PRO A 334 -4.04 21.73 -39.05
N PRO A 335 -5.04 21.48 -38.19
CA PRO A 335 -6.42 21.27 -38.62
C PRO A 335 -6.89 22.44 -39.48
N LYS A 336 -7.39 22.12 -40.69
CA LYS A 336 -7.87 23.14 -41.62
C LYS A 336 -9.09 23.83 -40.99
N ALA A 337 -9.30 25.11 -41.28
CA ALA A 337 -10.41 25.92 -40.74
C ALA A 337 -11.82 25.29 -40.92
N VAL A 338 -11.96 24.32 -41.84
CA VAL A 338 -13.16 23.53 -42.07
C VAL A 338 -13.47 22.56 -40.91
N ASP A 339 -12.46 22.04 -40.22
CA ASP A 339 -12.63 21.11 -39.09
C ASP A 339 -13.08 21.84 -37.83
N ARG A 340 -12.73 23.11 -37.68
CA ARG A 340 -13.14 23.97 -36.55
C ARG A 340 -14.65 24.20 -36.54
N ARG A 341 -15.27 24.46 -37.70
CA ARG A 341 -16.73 24.62 -37.80
C ARG A 341 -17.46 23.33 -37.42
N LYS A 342 -17.00 22.18 -37.92
CA LYS A 342 -17.57 20.87 -37.59
C LYS A 342 -17.47 20.55 -36.11
N PHE A 343 -16.32 20.85 -35.48
CA PHE A 343 -16.15 20.67 -34.04
C PHE A 343 -17.09 21.58 -33.22
N THR A 344 -17.16 22.87 -33.56
CA THR A 344 -18.07 23.81 -32.88
C THR A 344 -19.53 23.41 -33.04
N GLU A 345 -19.95 22.94 -34.22
CA GLU A 345 -21.30 22.44 -34.47
C GLU A 345 -21.60 21.16 -33.68
N ALA A 346 -20.66 20.21 -33.63
CA ALA A 346 -20.81 18.97 -32.86
C ALA A 346 -20.96 19.24 -31.35
N ILE A 347 -20.17 20.17 -30.80
CA ILE A 347 -20.28 20.56 -29.40
C ILE A 347 -21.60 21.29 -29.11
N HIS A 348 -22.06 22.18 -30.00
CA HIS A 348 -23.37 22.82 -29.85
C HIS A 348 -24.51 21.80 -29.91
N GLY A 349 -24.40 20.79 -30.78
CA GLY A 349 -25.33 19.67 -30.83
C GLY A 349 -25.36 18.90 -29.50
N ALA A 350 -24.19 18.53 -28.98
CA ALA A 350 -24.06 17.80 -27.71
C ALA A 350 -24.55 18.60 -26.49
N VAL A 351 -24.35 19.92 -26.48
CA VAL A 351 -24.88 20.80 -25.41
C VAL A 351 -26.41 20.85 -25.45
N LYS A 352 -27.01 20.90 -26.65
CA LYS A 352 -28.46 20.90 -26.81
C LYS A 352 -29.10 19.57 -26.43
N SER A 353 -28.44 18.45 -26.72
CA SER A 353 -28.93 17.10 -26.37
C SER A 353 -28.58 16.66 -24.96
N ALA A 354 -27.84 17.44 -24.19
CA ALA A 354 -27.51 17.10 -22.81
C ALA A 354 -28.70 17.35 -21.86
N ASP A 355 -29.12 16.29 -21.16
CA ASP A 355 -30.28 16.31 -20.26
C ASP A 355 -29.99 16.95 -18.89
N SER A 356 -28.71 17.11 -18.52
CA SER A 356 -28.32 17.66 -17.22
C SER A 356 -27.54 18.98 -17.33
N THR A 357 -27.75 19.87 -16.36
CA THR A 357 -27.00 21.12 -16.21
C THR A 357 -25.50 20.89 -16.03
N ARG A 358 -25.12 19.79 -15.35
CA ARG A 358 -23.72 19.39 -15.17
C ARG A 358 -23.06 19.02 -16.49
N SER A 359 -23.71 18.20 -17.32
CA SER A 359 -23.21 17.79 -18.63
C SER A 359 -23.04 18.98 -19.57
N ARG A 360 -23.99 19.92 -19.59
CA ARG A 360 -23.88 21.18 -20.35
C ARG A 360 -22.69 22.01 -19.90
N SER A 361 -22.46 22.15 -18.60
CA SER A 361 -21.33 22.91 -18.05
C SER A 361 -19.97 22.31 -18.45
N VAL A 362 -19.84 20.98 -18.39
CA VAL A 362 -18.62 20.27 -18.81
C VAL A 362 -18.33 20.49 -20.30
N LEU A 363 -19.35 20.34 -21.16
CA LEU A 363 -19.21 20.56 -22.60
C LEU A 363 -18.85 22.02 -22.94
N HIS A 364 -19.43 22.99 -22.24
CA HIS A 364 -19.04 24.40 -22.38
C HIS A 364 -17.61 24.68 -21.90
N HIS A 365 -17.12 23.97 -20.89
CA HIS A 365 -15.75 24.12 -20.42
C HIS A 365 -14.75 23.50 -21.41
N ALA A 366 -15.06 22.30 -21.92
CA ALA A 366 -14.29 21.64 -22.97
C ALA A 366 -14.20 22.50 -24.24
N HIS A 367 -15.32 23.10 -24.69
CA HIS A 367 -15.33 24.02 -25.83
C HIS A 367 -14.38 25.20 -25.65
N ARG A 368 -14.39 25.82 -24.45
CA ARG A 368 -13.53 26.96 -24.13
C ARG A 368 -12.05 26.57 -24.02
N GLN A 369 -11.75 25.38 -23.53
CA GLN A 369 -10.37 24.89 -23.45
C GLN A 369 -9.80 24.59 -24.84
N VAL A 370 -10.58 23.97 -25.73
CA VAL A 370 -10.13 23.70 -27.11
C VAL A 370 -9.87 25.00 -27.86
N LEU A 371 -10.76 26.00 -27.77
CA LEU A 371 -10.54 27.30 -28.40
C LEU A 371 -9.31 28.05 -27.85
N LYS A 372 -8.99 27.88 -26.55
CA LYS A 372 -7.83 28.53 -25.92
C LYS A 372 -6.49 27.83 -26.16
N LEU A 373 -6.50 26.55 -26.58
CA LEU A 373 -5.29 25.81 -26.94
C LEU A 373 -4.87 26.07 -28.40
N GLU A 374 -5.75 26.70 -29.19
CA GLU A 374 -5.53 27.04 -30.60
C GLU A 374 -5.11 28.51 -30.83
N GLU A 375 -5.15 29.34 -29.78
CA GLU A 375 -4.49 30.67 -29.72
C GLU A 375 -3.07 30.51 -29.20
#